data_AF-A0A957ABS2-F1
#
_entry.id   AF-A0A957ABS2-F1
#
_cell.length_a   1.000
_cell.length_b   1.000
_cell.length_c   1.000
_cell.angle_alpha   90.00
_cell.angle_beta   90.00
_cell.angle_gamma   90.00
#
_symmetry.space_group_name_H-M   'P 1'
#
loop_
_entity.id
_entity.type
_entity.pdbx_description
1 polymer ?
#
loop_
_entity_poly.entity_id
_entity_poly.type
_entity_poly.pdbx_seq_one_letter_code
_entity_poly.pdbx_strand_id
1 'polypeptide(L)'
;NALLSLGGGSYLEIIGPDPDQAPDPKRPMSFGVDRLKTPRLLTWAIKAPGIAEWVKRARRAGYDPGDPQPLSRKRPDGVLLEWTLTRATEPVGDGLVPFLIDWGATPHPAADSPMGCTFAWLRAEHPDPGSIKVWTRALGEELDVRSGPEAALIASIQTPNGRMELR
;
A
#
# COMPACT_ATOMS: atom_id res chain seq x y z
N ASN A 1 6.74 11.11 -5.80
CA ASN A 1 6.94 9.66 -5.57
C ASN A 1 7.87 9.10 -6.65
N ALA A 2 8.45 7.94 -6.42
CA ALA A 2 9.18 7.14 -7.41
C ALA A 2 8.67 5.70 -7.35
N LEU A 3 8.73 4.98 -8.48
CA LEU A 3 8.19 3.63 -8.61
C LEU A 3 9.27 2.68 -9.09
N LEU A 4 9.21 1.43 -8.64
CA LEU A 4 10.05 0.33 -9.09
C LEU A 4 9.16 -0.89 -9.36
N SER A 5 9.21 -1.43 -10.57
CA SER A 5 8.50 -2.66 -10.92
C SER A 5 9.12 -3.84 -10.19
N LEU A 6 8.28 -4.66 -9.55
CA LEU A 6 8.68 -5.87 -8.83
C LEU A 6 8.22 -7.15 -9.56
N GLY A 7 7.87 -7.04 -10.84
CA GLY A 7 7.33 -8.13 -11.64
C GLY A 7 5.90 -8.53 -11.22
N GLY A 8 5.28 -9.40 -12.02
CA GLY A 8 3.97 -9.96 -11.70
C GLY A 8 2.83 -8.94 -11.55
N GLY A 9 2.98 -7.73 -12.09
CA GLY A 9 2.00 -6.64 -11.89
C GLY A 9 2.05 -6.00 -10.50
N SER A 10 3.19 -6.05 -9.81
CA SER A 10 3.42 -5.39 -8.52
C SER A 10 4.53 -4.33 -8.62
N TYR A 11 4.53 -3.36 -7.71
CA TYR A 11 5.56 -2.32 -7.66
C TYR A 11 5.85 -1.89 -6.21
N LEU A 12 7.06 -1.38 -5.98
CA LEU A 12 7.41 -0.61 -4.79
C LEU A 12 7.17 0.87 -5.08
N GLU A 13 6.40 1.54 -4.22
CA GLU A 13 6.25 2.99 -4.25
C GLU A 13 7.08 3.65 -3.16
N ILE A 14 7.97 4.54 -3.58
CA ILE A 14 8.79 5.35 -2.71
C ILE A 14 8.15 6.74 -2.65
N ILE A 15 7.64 7.09 -1.48
CA ILE A 15 6.99 8.37 -1.22
C ILE A 15 7.72 9.09 -0.09
N GLY A 16 7.74 10.42 -0.18
CA GLY A 16 8.32 11.30 0.83
C GLY A 16 7.74 12.70 0.66
N PRO A 17 7.95 13.58 1.64
CA PRO A 17 7.54 14.97 1.55
C PRO A 17 8.25 15.64 0.37
N ASP A 18 7.51 16.45 -0.39
CA ASP A 18 8.08 17.35 -1.38
C ASP A 18 8.73 18.53 -0.64
N PRO A 19 10.05 18.75 -0.76
CA PRO A 19 10.74 19.82 -0.04
C PRO A 19 10.27 21.23 -0.44
N ASP A 20 9.72 21.38 -1.65
CA ASP A 20 9.22 22.66 -2.16
C ASP A 20 7.73 22.88 -1.83
N GLN A 21 7.06 21.86 -1.28
CA GLN A 21 5.67 21.97 -0.85
C GLN A 21 5.57 22.72 0.48
N ALA A 22 4.83 23.83 0.48
CA ALA A 22 4.52 24.57 1.70
C ALA A 22 3.75 23.67 2.70
N PRO A 23 4.15 23.65 4.00
CA PRO A 23 3.42 22.91 5.02
C PRO A 23 1.97 23.42 5.11
N ASP A 24 0.99 22.50 5.03
CA ASP A 24 -0.41 22.80 5.31
C ASP A 24 -0.82 22.11 6.64
N PRO A 25 -0.94 22.86 7.75
CA PRO A 25 -1.33 22.29 9.04
C PRO A 25 -2.71 21.64 9.04
N LYS A 26 -3.57 21.97 8.07
CA LYS A 26 -4.95 21.45 7.95
C LYS A 26 -5.02 20.18 7.11
N ARG A 27 -3.95 19.81 6.41
CA ARG A 27 -3.89 18.63 5.54
C ARG A 27 -2.63 17.83 5.85
N PRO A 28 -2.68 16.94 6.87
CA PRO A 28 -1.57 16.02 7.13
C PRO A 28 -1.27 15.22 5.86
N MET A 29 0.02 14.96 5.61
CA MET A 29 0.41 14.20 4.43
C MET A 29 -0.13 12.78 4.52
N SER A 30 -0.42 12.18 3.36
CA SER A 30 -0.94 10.81 3.31
C SER A 30 0.03 9.86 4.02
N PHE A 31 -0.52 8.94 4.82
CA PHE A 31 0.23 7.97 5.62
C PHE A 31 1.18 8.59 6.67
N GLY A 32 1.07 9.89 6.95
CA GLY A 32 1.92 10.58 7.93
C GLY A 32 3.41 10.59 7.55
N VAL A 33 3.72 10.55 6.24
CA VAL A 33 5.10 10.52 5.72
C VAL A 33 5.95 11.69 6.23
N ASP A 34 5.34 12.83 6.52
CA ASP A 34 5.97 14.03 7.08
C ASP A 34 6.50 13.84 8.50
N ARG A 35 6.01 12.82 9.22
CA ARG A 35 6.36 12.56 10.63
C ARG A 35 7.44 11.49 10.79
N LEU A 36 7.78 10.79 9.71
CA LEU A 36 8.80 9.74 9.75
C LEU A 36 10.18 10.30 10.07
N LYS A 37 10.90 9.59 10.95
CA LYS A 37 12.30 9.90 11.28
C LYS A 37 13.30 9.04 10.52
N THR A 38 12.85 7.89 10.05
CA THR A 38 13.64 6.94 9.26
C THR A 38 12.77 6.37 8.13
N PRO A 39 13.37 5.95 7.00
CA PRO A 39 12.66 5.19 5.99
C PRO A 39 12.08 3.90 6.61
N ARG A 40 10.86 3.54 6.20
CA ARG A 40 10.21 2.29 6.59
C ARG A 40 9.15 1.87 5.58
N LEU A 41 8.73 0.61 5.60
CA LEU A 41 7.52 0.18 4.91
C LEU A 41 6.28 0.63 5.70
N LEU A 42 5.54 1.56 5.13
CA LEU A 42 4.38 2.19 5.77
C LEU A 42 3.10 1.38 5.65
N THR A 43 2.84 0.87 4.46
CA THR A 43 1.60 0.18 4.12
C THR A 43 1.77 -0.54 2.79
N TRP A 44 0.70 -1.21 2.35
CA TRP A 44 0.63 -1.92 1.08
C TRP A 44 -0.80 -1.89 0.54
N ALA A 45 -0.98 -2.26 -0.72
CA ALA A 45 -2.26 -2.20 -1.40
C ALA A 45 -2.55 -3.51 -2.12
N ILE A 46 -3.83 -3.88 -2.16
CA ILE A 46 -4.33 -5.03 -2.92
C ILE A 46 -5.01 -4.50 -4.19
N LYS A 47 -4.62 -5.03 -5.34
CA LYS A 47 -5.33 -4.78 -6.60
C LYS A 47 -6.71 -5.45 -6.54
N ALA A 48 -7.77 -4.65 -6.60
CA ALA A 48 -9.14 -5.08 -6.43
C ALA A 48 -10.04 -4.62 -7.61
N PRO A 49 -9.97 -5.30 -8.77
CA PRO A 49 -10.83 -4.97 -9.91
C PRO A 49 -12.31 -5.07 -9.53
N GLY A 50 -13.12 -4.08 -9.89
CA GLY A 50 -14.51 -4.02 -9.44
C GLY A 50 -14.60 -3.81 -7.92
N ILE A 51 -13.82 -2.86 -7.41
CA ILE A 51 -13.57 -2.59 -5.98
C ILE A 51 -14.82 -2.59 -5.09
N ALA A 52 -15.99 -2.19 -5.62
CA ALA A 52 -17.25 -2.21 -4.90
C ALA A 52 -17.63 -3.60 -4.34
N GLU A 53 -17.37 -4.69 -5.09
CA GLU A 53 -17.66 -6.05 -4.63
C GLU A 53 -16.67 -6.52 -3.56
N TRP A 54 -15.41 -6.11 -3.65
CA TRP A 54 -14.41 -6.36 -2.62
C TRP A 54 -14.78 -5.68 -1.30
N VAL A 55 -15.20 -4.41 -1.35
CA VAL A 55 -15.68 -3.68 -0.17
C VAL A 55 -16.89 -4.37 0.46
N LYS A 56 -17.89 -4.78 -0.35
CA LYS A 56 -19.05 -5.53 0.16
C LYS A 56 -18.64 -6.84 0.82
N ARG A 57 -17.68 -7.58 0.24
CA ARG A 57 -17.16 -8.83 0.80
C ARG A 57 -16.46 -8.60 2.14
N ALA A 58 -15.58 -7.60 2.21
CA ALA A 58 -14.87 -7.26 3.44
C ALA A 58 -15.85 -6.87 4.56
N ARG A 59 -16.84 -6.02 4.26
CA ARG A 59 -17.88 -5.60 5.22
C ARG A 59 -18.67 -6.79 5.76
N ARG A 60 -19.06 -7.74 4.89
CA ARG A 60 -19.71 -8.99 5.32
C ARG A 60 -18.82 -9.87 6.19
N ALA A 61 -17.50 -9.80 6.01
CA ALA A 61 -16.51 -10.49 6.83
C ALA A 61 -16.12 -9.72 8.11
N GLY A 62 -16.77 -8.59 8.40
CA GLY A 62 -16.59 -7.84 9.65
C GLY A 62 -15.49 -6.76 9.61
N TYR A 63 -15.00 -6.40 8.42
CA TYR A 63 -14.02 -5.31 8.26
C TYR A 63 -14.52 -4.29 7.23
N ASP A 64 -14.55 -3.02 7.60
CA ASP A 64 -14.87 -1.93 6.65
C ASP A 64 -13.58 -1.26 6.15
N PRO A 65 -13.17 -1.48 4.88
CA PRO A 65 -12.01 -0.80 4.30
C PRO A 65 -12.26 0.69 4.00
N GLY A 66 -13.49 1.17 4.18
CA GLY A 66 -13.95 2.48 3.76
C GLY A 66 -14.57 2.48 2.36
N ASP A 67 -15.23 3.58 2.01
CA ASP A 67 -15.85 3.71 0.70
C ASP A 67 -14.80 3.90 -0.41
N PRO A 68 -15.02 3.34 -1.61
CA PRO A 68 -14.21 3.62 -2.77
C PRO A 68 -14.26 5.10 -3.15
N GLN A 69 -13.10 5.74 -3.25
CA GLN A 69 -12.94 7.14 -3.63
C GLN A 69 -12.17 7.23 -4.95
N PRO A 70 -12.69 7.95 -5.96
CA PRO A 70 -11.95 8.19 -7.19
C PRO A 70 -10.82 9.19 -6.93
N LEU A 71 -9.65 8.91 -7.49
CA LEU A 71 -8.50 9.80 -7.54
C LEU A 71 -7.93 9.85 -8.95
N SER A 72 -7.24 10.94 -9.24
CA SER A 72 -6.52 11.08 -10.49
C SER A 72 -5.24 11.88 -10.29
N ARG A 73 -4.30 11.69 -11.22
CA ARG A 73 -3.07 12.47 -11.28
C ARG A 73 -2.66 12.62 -12.73
N LYS A 74 -2.35 13.86 -13.13
CA LYS A 74 -1.73 14.14 -14.42
C LYS A 74 -0.22 14.05 -14.28
N ARG A 75 0.42 13.26 -15.14
CA ARG A 75 1.88 13.16 -15.23
C ARG A 75 2.46 14.38 -15.95
N PRO A 76 3.78 14.68 -15.79
CA PRO A 76 4.44 15.76 -16.53
C PRO A 76 4.35 15.62 -18.06
N ASP A 77 4.30 14.40 -18.58
CA ASP A 77 4.11 14.10 -20.01
C ASP A 77 2.65 14.25 -20.49
N GLY A 78 1.74 14.68 -19.61
CA GLY A 78 0.35 14.94 -19.92
C GLY A 78 -0.59 13.75 -19.79
N VAL A 79 -0.08 12.54 -19.55
CA VAL A 79 -0.90 11.33 -19.36
C VAL A 79 -1.72 11.47 -18.07
N LEU A 80 -3.04 11.29 -18.18
CA LEU A 80 -3.95 11.24 -17.03
C LEU A 80 -3.99 9.82 -16.49
N LEU A 81 -3.70 9.68 -15.19
CA LEU A 81 -3.90 8.45 -14.44
C LEU A 81 -5.17 8.59 -13.61
N GLU A 82 -6.03 7.58 -13.67
CA GLU A 82 -7.28 7.53 -12.91
C GLU A 82 -7.39 6.18 -12.19
N TRP A 83 -7.76 6.22 -10.93
CA TRP A 83 -7.94 5.01 -10.12
C TRP A 83 -8.97 5.26 -9.03
N THR A 84 -9.44 4.19 -8.41
CA THR A 84 -10.29 4.23 -7.22
C THR A 84 -9.56 3.49 -6.11
N LEU A 85 -9.61 4.00 -4.88
CA LEU A 85 -9.10 3.25 -3.73
C LEU A 85 -10.00 3.43 -2.51
N THR A 86 -9.88 2.52 -1.55
CA THR A 86 -10.56 2.67 -0.27
C THR A 86 -9.70 3.47 0.71
N ARG A 87 -10.33 4.31 1.52
CA ARG A 87 -9.69 4.95 2.68
C ARG A 87 -10.55 4.66 3.90
N ALA A 88 -10.04 3.82 4.80
CA ALA A 88 -10.69 3.61 6.09
C ALA A 88 -10.72 4.95 6.85
N THR A 89 -11.81 5.18 7.59
CA THR A 89 -11.99 6.40 8.40
C THR A 89 -10.96 6.52 9.52
N GLU A 90 -10.44 5.39 9.99
CA GLU A 90 -9.32 5.31 10.93
C GLU A 90 -8.24 4.39 10.36
N PRO A 91 -6.95 4.73 10.49
CA PRO A 91 -5.87 3.81 10.14
C PRO A 91 -5.95 2.58 11.04
N VAL A 92 -6.23 1.41 10.45
CA VAL A 92 -6.38 0.15 11.18
C VAL A 92 -5.06 -0.64 11.14
N GLY A 93 -4.66 -1.17 12.30
CA GLY A 93 -3.53 -2.10 12.41
C GLY A 93 -2.18 -1.51 12.01
N ASP A 94 -1.93 -0.24 12.34
CA ASP A 94 -0.62 0.41 12.23
C ASP A 94 0.01 0.37 10.83
N GLY A 95 -0.83 0.38 9.80
CA GLY A 95 -0.43 0.32 8.39
C GLY A 95 -0.26 -1.10 7.83
N LEU A 96 -0.43 -2.13 8.67
CA LEU A 96 -0.31 -3.54 8.27
C LEU A 96 -1.56 -4.08 7.56
N VAL A 97 -2.72 -3.44 7.74
CA VAL A 97 -3.93 -3.76 6.98
C VAL A 97 -3.91 -2.97 5.66
N PRO A 98 -3.96 -3.63 4.50
CA PRO A 98 -3.87 -2.96 3.21
C PRO A 98 -5.17 -2.22 2.86
N PHE A 99 -5.04 -1.22 2.00
CA PHE A 99 -6.19 -0.66 1.30
C PHE A 99 -6.40 -1.34 -0.06
N LEU A 100 -7.62 -1.23 -0.59
CA LEU A 100 -7.97 -1.75 -1.91
C LEU A 100 -7.73 -0.67 -2.96
N ILE A 101 -7.22 -1.05 -4.13
CA ILE A 101 -7.02 -0.14 -5.27
C ILE A 101 -7.48 -0.78 -6.58
N ASP A 102 -8.20 -0.02 -7.39
CA ASP A 102 -8.63 -0.39 -8.73
C ASP A 102 -8.16 0.66 -9.74
N TRP A 103 -7.31 0.24 -10.66
CA TRP A 103 -6.77 1.09 -11.73
C TRP A 103 -7.77 1.30 -12.88
N GLY A 104 -8.89 0.56 -12.91
CA GLY A 104 -9.85 0.65 -14.00
C GLY A 104 -9.20 0.40 -15.36
N ALA A 105 -9.36 1.36 -16.28
CA ALA A 105 -8.74 1.31 -17.61
C ALA A 105 -7.31 1.88 -17.65
N THR A 106 -6.84 2.52 -16.57
CA THR A 106 -5.49 3.08 -16.52
C THR A 106 -4.46 1.96 -16.52
N PRO A 107 -3.42 2.02 -17.37
CA PRO A 107 -2.31 1.07 -17.32
C PRO A 107 -1.72 0.98 -15.93
N HIS A 108 -1.46 -0.24 -15.47
CA HIS A 108 -0.91 -0.46 -14.13
C HIS A 108 0.47 0.20 -14.00
N PRO A 109 0.80 0.91 -12.91
CA PRO A 109 2.07 1.65 -12.80
C PRO A 109 3.32 0.77 -12.92
N ALA A 110 3.21 -0.51 -12.57
CA ALA A 110 4.31 -1.46 -12.74
C ALA A 110 4.72 -1.69 -14.22
N ALA A 111 3.86 -1.33 -15.19
CA ALA A 111 4.06 -1.62 -16.61
C ALA A 111 5.13 -0.72 -17.26
N ASP A 112 5.30 0.50 -16.78
CA ASP A 112 6.25 1.49 -17.30
C ASP A 112 7.25 1.99 -16.24
N SER A 113 7.20 1.44 -15.04
CA SER A 113 8.20 1.67 -14.00
C SER A 113 9.54 0.96 -14.32
N PRO A 114 10.69 1.51 -13.86
CA PRO A 114 11.98 0.83 -13.92
C PRO A 114 11.90 -0.63 -13.43
N MET A 115 12.54 -1.54 -14.17
CA MET A 115 12.56 -2.98 -13.89
C MET A 115 13.91 -3.41 -13.30
N GLY A 116 14.01 -4.70 -12.91
CA GLY A 116 15.25 -5.32 -12.45
C GLY A 116 15.16 -5.94 -11.06
N CYS A 117 14.05 -5.71 -10.35
CA CYS A 117 13.76 -6.35 -9.07
C CYS A 117 12.52 -7.25 -9.18
N THR A 118 12.43 -8.26 -8.32
CA THR A 118 11.23 -9.09 -8.19
C THR A 118 10.80 -9.23 -6.74
N PHE A 119 9.48 -9.18 -6.50
CA PHE A 119 8.91 -9.39 -5.18
C PHE A 119 9.02 -10.86 -4.79
N ALA A 120 9.51 -11.15 -3.57
CA ALA A 120 9.62 -12.52 -3.08
C ALA A 120 8.54 -12.84 -2.05
N TRP A 121 8.44 -12.04 -0.98
CA TRP A 121 7.42 -12.23 0.06
C TRP A 121 7.23 -10.96 0.89
N LEU A 122 6.10 -10.91 1.59
CA LEU A 122 5.72 -9.90 2.57
C LEU A 122 5.30 -10.60 3.87
N ARG A 123 5.75 -10.08 5.01
CA ARG A 123 5.31 -10.49 6.34
C ARG A 123 5.13 -9.28 7.22
N ALA A 124 4.50 -9.46 8.37
CA ALA A 124 4.38 -8.42 9.38
C ALA A 124 4.74 -8.93 10.78
N GLU A 125 5.04 -7.98 11.65
CA GLU A 125 5.18 -8.17 13.10
C GLU A 125 4.20 -7.21 13.78
N HIS A 126 3.52 -7.67 14.85
CA HIS A 126 2.57 -6.85 15.61
C HIS A 126 2.42 -7.38 17.05
N PRO A 127 2.13 -6.51 18.05
CA PRO A 127 1.81 -6.96 19.42
C PRO A 127 0.57 -7.84 19.51
N ASP A 128 -0.38 -7.64 18.59
CA ASP A 128 -1.58 -8.46 18.42
C ASP A 128 -1.68 -8.98 16.96
N PRO A 129 -1.01 -10.09 16.63
CA PRO A 129 -1.05 -10.65 15.28
C PRO A 129 -2.44 -11.15 14.87
N GLY A 130 -3.28 -11.51 15.86
CA GLY A 130 -4.61 -12.08 15.63
C GLY A 130 -5.51 -11.07 14.90
N SER A 131 -5.56 -9.84 15.40
CA SER A 131 -6.36 -8.77 14.80
C SER A 131 -5.94 -8.47 13.36
N ILE A 132 -4.63 -8.37 13.09
CA ILE A 132 -4.13 -8.11 11.72
C ILE A 132 -4.51 -9.24 10.76
N LYS A 133 -4.40 -10.51 11.19
CA LYS A 133 -4.79 -11.68 10.38
C LYS A 133 -6.29 -11.69 10.07
N VAL A 134 -7.13 -11.30 11.02
CA VAL A 134 -8.59 -11.22 10.81
C VAL A 134 -8.92 -10.19 9.73
N TRP A 135 -8.35 -8.98 9.82
CA TRP A 135 -8.66 -7.90 8.88
C TRP A 135 -8.08 -8.14 7.48
N THR A 136 -6.84 -8.64 7.37
CA THR A 136 -6.25 -9.00 6.07
C THR A 136 -7.03 -10.13 5.38
N ARG A 137 -7.49 -11.14 6.13
CA ARG A 137 -8.35 -12.21 5.59
C ARG A 137 -9.70 -11.69 5.12
N ALA A 138 -10.30 -10.73 5.81
CA ALA A 138 -11.53 -10.09 5.37
C ALA A 138 -11.38 -9.39 4.01
N LEU A 139 -10.17 -8.89 3.71
CA LEU A 139 -9.80 -8.32 2.41
C LEU A 139 -9.39 -9.36 1.37
N GLY A 140 -9.38 -10.65 1.72
CA GLY A 140 -9.07 -11.74 0.81
C GLY A 140 -7.60 -12.15 0.76
N GLU A 141 -6.76 -11.64 1.65
CA GLU A 141 -5.33 -11.95 1.70
C GLU A 141 -4.93 -12.67 2.99
N GLU A 142 -3.90 -13.51 2.91
CA GLU A 142 -3.28 -14.15 4.07
C GLU A 142 -1.88 -13.61 4.30
N LEU A 143 -1.72 -12.72 5.30
CA LEU A 143 -0.42 -12.17 5.66
C LEU A 143 0.23 -13.02 6.77
N ASP A 144 1.51 -13.38 6.61
CA ASP A 144 2.31 -13.95 7.72
C ASP A 144 2.54 -12.86 8.77
N VAL A 145 1.72 -12.83 9.81
CA VAL A 145 1.88 -11.91 10.94
C VAL A 145 2.43 -12.67 12.15
N ARG A 146 3.58 -12.22 12.63
CA ARG A 146 4.28 -12.75 13.80
C ARG A 146 4.11 -11.83 15.01
N SER A 147 4.22 -12.41 16.20
CA SER A 147 4.28 -11.61 17.43
C SER A 147 5.55 -10.78 17.45
N GLY A 148 5.43 -9.49 17.74
CA GLY A 148 6.55 -8.57 17.91
C GLY A 148 6.17 -7.42 18.85
N PRO A 149 7.15 -6.71 19.41
CA PRO A 149 6.88 -5.62 20.34
C PRO A 149 6.29 -4.37 19.67
N GLU A 150 6.45 -4.24 18.34
CA GLU A 150 6.00 -3.10 17.55
C GLU A 150 5.46 -3.57 16.18
N ALA A 151 4.62 -2.74 15.57
CA ALA A 151 4.12 -2.95 14.23
C ALA A 151 5.22 -2.73 13.18
N ALA A 152 5.49 -3.75 12.36
CA ALA A 152 6.42 -3.64 11.25
C ALA A 152 5.96 -4.45 10.04
N LEU A 153 6.07 -3.85 8.86
CA LEU A 153 5.89 -4.53 7.58
C LEU A 153 7.27 -4.86 7.03
N ILE A 154 7.49 -6.10 6.60
CA ILE A 154 8.79 -6.55 6.11
C ILE A 154 8.62 -7.21 4.75
N ALA A 155 9.32 -6.71 3.73
CA ALA A 155 9.30 -7.25 2.39
C ALA A 155 10.69 -7.76 1.99
N SER A 156 10.74 -8.94 1.38
CA SER A 156 11.94 -9.42 0.69
C SER A 156 11.82 -9.16 -0.80
N ILE A 157 12.85 -8.50 -1.34
CA ILE A 157 12.96 -8.17 -2.76
C ILE A 157 14.23 -8.81 -3.30
N GLN A 158 14.09 -9.55 -4.40
CA GLN A 158 15.25 -10.00 -5.16
C GLN A 158 15.73 -8.86 -6.06
N THR A 159 16.99 -8.48 -5.89
CA THR A 159 17.65 -7.42 -6.68
C THR A 159 18.78 -8.02 -7.53
N PRO A 160 19.35 -7.27 -8.48
CA PRO A 160 20.55 -7.69 -9.21
C PRO A 160 21.76 -7.94 -8.30
N ASN A 161 21.80 -7.32 -7.12
CA ASN A 161 22.89 -7.45 -6.15
C ASN A 161 22.62 -8.51 -5.07
N GLY A 162 21.55 -9.30 -5.21
CA GLY A 162 21.13 -10.29 -4.22
C GLY A 162 19.80 -9.94 -3.55
N ARG A 163 19.42 -10.74 -2.56
CA ARG A 163 18.18 -10.56 -1.81
C ARG A 163 18.35 -9.44 -0.78
N MET A 164 17.39 -8.53 -0.74
CA MET A 164 17.33 -7.42 0.21
C MET A 164 16.02 -7.50 1.00
N GLU A 165 16.09 -7.22 2.30
CA GLU A 165 14.91 -7.02 3.14
C GLU A 165 14.69 -5.53 3.38
N LEU A 166 13.44 -5.08 3.21
CA LEU A 166 12.96 -3.77 3.57
C LEU A 166 12.07 -3.90 4.81
N ARG A 167 12.22 -2.99 5.77
CA ARG A 167 11.43 -2.90 7.01
C ARG A 167 11.00 -1.46 7.21
#